data_AF-A0A0L6VSL5-F1
#
_entry.id   AF-A0A0L6VSL5-F1
#
_cell.length_a   1.000
_cell.length_b   1.000
_cell.length_c   1.000
_cell.angle_alpha   90.00
_cell.angle_beta   90.00
_cell.angle_gamma   90.00
#
_symmetry.space_group_name_H-M   'P 1'
#
loop_
_entity.id
_entity.type
_entity.pdbx_description
1 polymer ?
#
loop_
_entity_poly.entity_id
_entity_poly.type
_entity_poly.pdbx_seq_one_letter_code
_entity_poly.pdbx_strand_id
1 'polypeptide(L)'
;MADVAGCRVAWNTALPDISHLPTDSKVVLRSGRWKVEEFIREDGTFILQDVSPGKYVLTVQCRTVAFPALSVQVPSPQGAPNSAEPPEVKPFIYGQASAPPIPSDPAPAPIRPDWRLQYPIQLVPTARIQYEQTKLGFNPVAMLLGNPMYLLMGGMAVFMIVMPKLIGLMDPEALAEVQANQADLHKQMTSIQEMDFTSGERRCLYLEFKWHG
;
A
#
# COMPACT_ATOMS: atom_id res chain seq x y z
N MET A 1 -17.00 23.11 29.54
CA MET A 1 -16.95 22.80 28.10
C MET A 1 -15.99 23.80 27.46
N ALA A 2 -15.24 23.38 26.45
CA ALA A 2 -14.28 24.23 25.76
C ALA A 2 -14.53 24.18 24.26
N ASP A 3 -14.32 25.31 23.60
CA ASP A 3 -14.48 25.41 22.15
C ASP A 3 -13.12 25.21 21.47
N VAL A 4 -13.11 24.37 20.44
CA VAL A 4 -11.96 24.24 19.54
C VAL A 4 -12.25 25.12 18.32
N ALA A 5 -11.93 26.40 18.45
CA ALA A 5 -12.21 27.45 17.47
C ALA A 5 -10.99 27.90 16.67
N GLY A 6 -11.22 28.61 15.55
CA GLY A 6 -10.17 29.25 14.75
C GLY A 6 -9.32 28.31 13.90
N CYS A 7 -9.60 27.01 13.93
CA CYS A 7 -8.90 26.03 13.12
C CYS A 7 -9.26 26.19 11.64
N ARG A 8 -8.28 25.93 10.76
CA ARG A 8 -8.46 26.09 9.32
C ARG A 8 -7.71 25.06 8.51
N VAL A 9 -8.18 24.82 7.29
CA VAL A 9 -7.49 24.01 6.30
C VAL A 9 -6.44 24.87 5.58
N ALA A 10 -5.25 24.30 5.34
CA ALA A 10 -4.20 24.92 4.53
C ALA A 10 -4.39 24.61 3.05
N TRP A 11 -4.00 25.55 2.20
CA TRP A 11 -3.91 25.34 0.76
C TRP A 11 -2.52 24.84 0.39
N ASN A 12 -2.47 23.82 -0.47
CA ASN A 12 -1.23 23.28 -1.00
C ASN A 12 -1.47 22.59 -2.35
N THR A 13 -0.48 21.89 -2.88
CA THR A 13 -0.60 21.19 -4.16
C THR A 13 -1.71 20.13 -4.16
N ALA A 14 -2.00 19.50 -3.02
CA ALA A 14 -3.08 18.52 -2.90
C ALA A 14 -4.47 19.19 -2.81
N LEU A 15 -4.58 20.35 -2.18
CA LEU A 15 -5.80 21.17 -2.15
C LEU A 15 -5.45 22.63 -2.53
N PRO A 16 -5.43 22.96 -3.84
CA PRO A 16 -5.07 24.28 -4.31
C PRO A 16 -6.09 25.35 -3.92
N ASP A 17 -7.36 24.96 -3.83
CA ASP A 17 -8.49 25.84 -3.54
C ASP A 17 -9.59 25.08 -2.79
N ILE A 18 -10.42 25.80 -2.04
CA ILE A 18 -11.55 25.25 -1.29
C ILE A 18 -12.60 24.60 -2.19
N SER A 19 -12.73 25.07 -3.44
CA SER A 19 -13.65 24.50 -4.44
C SER A 19 -13.35 23.03 -4.78
N HIS A 20 -12.13 22.55 -4.52
CA HIS A 20 -11.76 21.14 -4.67
C HIS A 20 -12.13 20.28 -3.45
N LEU A 21 -12.59 20.89 -2.36
CA LEU A 21 -13.13 20.21 -1.20
C LEU A 21 -14.62 19.89 -1.45
N PRO A 22 -15.04 18.62 -1.37
CA PRO A 22 -16.44 18.25 -1.46
C PRO A 22 -17.27 18.91 -0.36
N THR A 23 -18.52 19.27 -0.67
CA THR A 23 -19.46 19.88 0.29
C THR A 23 -19.87 18.93 1.43
N ASP A 24 -19.68 17.61 1.27
CA ASP A 24 -19.88 16.60 2.31
C ASP A 24 -18.67 16.43 3.25
N SER A 25 -17.61 17.21 3.05
CA SER A 25 -16.40 17.15 3.86
C SER A 25 -16.66 17.66 5.28
N LYS A 26 -16.30 16.83 6.26
CA LYS A 26 -16.54 17.13 7.68
C LYS A 26 -15.33 16.81 8.53
N VAL A 27 -15.17 17.61 9.57
CA VAL A 27 -14.20 17.40 10.63
C VAL A 27 -14.87 16.58 11.73
N VAL A 28 -14.21 15.51 12.14
CA VAL A 28 -14.72 14.58 13.14
C VAL A 28 -13.72 14.51 14.30
N LEU A 29 -14.20 14.85 15.49
CA LEU A 29 -13.48 14.72 16.74
C LEU A 29 -14.02 13.52 17.51
N ARG A 30 -13.18 12.51 17.76
CA ARG A 30 -13.62 11.23 18.35
C ARG A 30 -12.89 10.90 19.65
N SER A 31 -13.64 10.47 20.66
CA SER A 31 -13.10 9.88 21.90
C SER A 31 -13.94 8.67 22.32
N GLY A 32 -13.41 7.47 22.08
CA GLY A 32 -14.15 6.23 22.35
C GLY A 32 -15.47 6.17 21.56
N ARG A 33 -16.60 6.16 22.29
CA ARG A 33 -17.97 6.17 21.73
C ARG A 33 -18.49 7.57 21.42
N TRP A 34 -17.84 8.61 21.94
CA TRP A 34 -18.26 9.99 21.73
C TRP A 34 -17.63 10.54 20.46
N LYS A 35 -18.45 11.25 19.68
CA LYS A 35 -18.02 11.92 18.47
C LYS A 35 -18.73 13.26 18.33
N VAL A 36 -18.00 14.26 17.86
CA VAL A 36 -18.50 15.56 17.44
C VAL A 36 -18.11 15.72 15.98
N GLU A 37 -19.07 16.09 15.14
CA GLU A 37 -18.87 16.24 13.69
C GLU A 37 -19.29 17.66 13.30
N GLU A 38 -18.47 18.33 12.50
CA GLU A 38 -18.77 19.69 12.01
C GLU A 38 -18.32 19.85 10.56
N PHE A 39 -18.99 20.72 9.80
CA PHE A 39 -18.63 21.00 8.41
C PHE A 39 -17.52 22.04 8.29
N ILE A 40 -16.76 21.95 7.20
CA ILE A 40 -15.75 22.96 6.85
C ILE A 40 -16.47 24.07 6.08
N ARG A 41 -16.28 25.32 6.49
CA ARG A 41 -16.88 26.50 5.85
C ARG A 41 -16.18 26.83 4.54
N GLU A 42 -16.80 27.70 3.73
CA GLU A 42 -16.25 28.14 2.44
C GLU A 42 -14.94 28.93 2.56
N ASP A 43 -14.65 29.51 3.73
CA ASP A 43 -13.36 30.15 4.02
C ASP A 43 -12.27 29.15 4.46
N GLY A 44 -12.60 27.86 4.52
CA GLY A 44 -11.75 26.78 5.01
C GLY A 44 -11.63 26.69 6.53
N THR A 45 -12.40 27.49 7.28
CA THR A 45 -12.42 27.46 8.74
C THR A 45 -13.46 26.47 9.27
N PHE A 46 -13.25 26.00 10.50
CA PHE A 46 -14.21 25.16 11.21
C PHE A 46 -14.09 25.38 12.72
N ILE A 47 -15.18 25.18 13.45
CA ILE A 47 -15.26 25.40 14.89
C ILE A 47 -16.01 24.24 15.52
N LEU A 48 -15.37 23.49 16.41
CA LEU A 48 -16.03 22.45 17.20
C LEU A 48 -16.43 23.05 18.54
N GLN A 49 -17.74 23.21 18.77
CA GLN A 49 -18.29 23.79 20.00
C GLN A 49 -18.56 22.71 21.05
N ASP A 50 -18.62 23.13 22.30
CA ASP A 50 -19.07 22.31 23.44
C ASP A 50 -18.30 21.00 23.63
N VAL A 51 -16.99 21.03 23.38
CA VAL A 51 -16.14 19.85 23.57
C VAL A 51 -15.85 19.68 25.05
N SER A 52 -16.18 18.50 25.59
CA SER A 52 -15.84 18.14 26.96
C SER A 52 -14.33 18.03 27.14
N PRO A 53 -13.79 18.32 28.34
CA PRO A 53 -12.38 18.07 28.64
C PRO A 53 -12.00 16.60 28.44
N GLY A 54 -10.85 16.34 27.82
CA GLY A 54 -10.40 14.98 27.55
C GLY A 54 -9.47 14.87 26.35
N LYS A 55 -9.11 13.63 26.04
CA LYS A 55 -8.29 13.29 24.87
C LYS A 55 -9.17 12.81 23.72
N TYR A 56 -8.92 13.37 22.55
CA TYR A 56 -9.66 13.13 21.33
C TYR A 56 -8.71 12.90 20.16
N VAL A 57 -9.21 12.23 19.13
CA VAL A 57 -8.57 12.11 17.82
C VAL A 57 -9.41 12.91 16.82
N LEU A 58 -8.79 13.93 16.24
CA LEU A 58 -9.33 14.75 15.16
C LEU A 58 -8.98 14.12 13.81
N THR A 59 -9.98 13.94 12.97
CA THR A 59 -9.85 13.41 11.62
C THR A 59 -10.74 14.20 10.66
N VAL A 60 -10.31 14.38 9.42
CA VAL A 60 -11.16 14.95 8.38
C VAL A 60 -11.70 13.80 7.52
N GLN A 61 -13.02 13.72 7.40
CA GLN A 61 -13.68 12.84 6.45
C GLN A 61 -13.87 13.62 5.14
N CYS A 62 -13.09 13.26 4.14
CA CYS A 62 -13.17 13.82 2.79
C CYS A 62 -12.94 12.68 1.79
N ARG A 63 -13.62 12.77 0.64
CA ARG A 63 -13.52 11.77 -0.41
C ARG A 63 -12.35 12.04 -1.35
N THR A 64 -12.08 13.29 -1.70
CA THR A 64 -11.10 13.62 -2.75
C THR A 64 -9.70 13.86 -2.21
N VAL A 65 -9.57 14.24 -0.94
CA VAL A 65 -8.31 14.65 -0.33
C VAL A 65 -8.14 14.01 1.05
N ALA A 66 -6.94 13.51 1.31
CA ALA A 66 -6.55 12.92 2.59
C ALA A 66 -5.90 13.95 3.52
N PHE A 67 -6.19 13.83 4.82
CA PHE A 67 -5.65 14.69 5.88
C PHE A 67 -4.99 13.85 6.97
N PRO A 68 -3.98 14.39 7.68
CA PRO A 68 -3.39 13.72 8.83
C PRO A 68 -4.37 13.69 10.01
N ALA A 69 -4.33 12.62 10.79
CA ALA A 69 -5.04 12.56 12.06
C ALA A 69 -4.23 13.29 13.16
N LEU A 70 -4.92 14.00 14.03
CA LEU A 70 -4.31 14.75 15.14
C LEU A 70 -4.88 14.29 16.48
N SER A 71 -4.04 14.24 17.52
CA SER A 71 -4.46 14.04 18.90
C SER A 71 -4.69 15.41 19.50
N VAL A 72 -5.92 15.67 19.93
CA VAL A 72 -6.30 16.92 20.61
C VAL A 72 -6.56 16.58 22.07
N GLN A 73 -5.89 17.29 22.97
CA GLN A 73 -6.08 17.17 24.41
C GLN A 73 -6.66 18.48 24.92
N VAL A 74 -7.93 18.43 25.31
CA VAL A 74 -8.68 19.56 25.84
C VAL A 74 -8.46 19.61 27.36
N PRO A 75 -7.86 20.68 27.91
CA PRO A 75 -7.58 20.77 29.33
C PRO A 75 -8.88 20.81 30.15
N SER A 76 -8.83 20.24 31.35
CA SER A 76 -9.91 20.38 32.32
C SER A 76 -9.79 21.74 32.99
N PRO A 77 -10.88 22.53 33.13
CA PRO A 77 -10.88 23.79 33.86
C PRO A 77 -10.79 23.52 35.37
N GLN A 78 -9.66 23.01 35.83
CA GLN A 78 -9.37 22.81 37.26
C GLN A 78 -8.48 23.96 37.74
N GLY A 79 -9.11 24.99 38.33
CA GLY A 79 -8.44 25.90 39.27
C GLY A 79 -8.31 27.38 38.89
N ALA A 80 -8.60 27.81 37.66
CA ALA A 80 -8.54 29.22 37.29
C ALA A 80 -9.75 29.64 36.43
N PRO A 81 -10.67 30.48 36.94
CA PRO A 81 -11.90 30.86 36.23
C PRO A 81 -11.69 31.72 34.98
N ASN A 82 -10.47 32.22 34.72
CA ASN A 82 -10.19 33.19 33.66
C ASN A 82 -9.09 32.75 32.67
N SER A 83 -8.62 31.50 32.73
CA SER A 83 -7.56 31.00 31.86
C SER A 83 -8.06 29.79 31.07
N ALA A 84 -8.78 30.03 29.98
CA ALA A 84 -9.03 29.00 28.98
C ALA A 84 -7.69 28.68 28.29
N GLU A 85 -6.94 27.73 28.86
CA GLU A 85 -5.71 27.25 28.25
C GLU A 85 -6.03 26.63 26.87
N PRO A 86 -5.27 26.97 25.81
CA PRO A 86 -5.53 26.43 24.49
C PRO A 86 -5.38 24.91 24.49
N PRO A 87 -6.16 24.18 23.68
CA PRO A 87 -6.05 22.74 23.60
C PRO A 87 -4.67 22.35 23.06
N GLU A 88 -4.08 21.31 23.64
CA GLU A 88 -2.83 20.77 23.14
C GLU A 88 -3.07 19.87 21.95
N VAL A 89 -2.29 20.08 20.88
CA VAL A 89 -2.48 19.36 19.62
C VAL A 89 -1.16 18.70 19.24
N LYS A 90 -1.23 17.41 18.91
CA LYS A 90 -0.06 16.58 18.54
C LYS A 90 -0.42 15.73 17.33
N PRO A 91 0.54 15.37 16.45
CA PRO A 91 0.28 14.39 15.39
C PRO A 91 -0.21 13.05 15.96
N PHE A 92 -1.23 12.46 15.37
CA PHE A 92 -1.72 11.13 15.75
C PHE A 92 -1.34 10.11 14.68
N ILE A 93 -0.48 9.17 15.05
CA ILE A 93 -0.05 8.07 14.17
C ILE A 93 -0.75 6.80 14.63
N TYR A 94 -1.52 6.19 13.73
CA TYR A 94 -2.21 4.92 14.02
C TYR A 94 -1.18 3.81 14.33
N GLY A 95 -1.47 3.01 15.37
CA GLY A 95 -0.57 1.95 15.83
C GLY A 95 0.58 2.42 16.72
N GLN A 96 0.85 3.73 16.80
CA GLN A 96 1.77 4.27 17.79
C GLN A 96 1.05 4.34 19.14
N ALA A 97 1.48 3.52 20.10
CA ALA A 97 1.01 3.66 21.48
C ALA A 97 1.32 5.08 21.96
N SER A 98 0.32 5.77 22.51
CA SER A 98 0.62 6.95 23.32
C SER A 98 1.55 6.49 24.43
N ALA A 99 2.73 7.12 24.50
CA ALA A 99 3.82 6.66 25.35
C ALA A 99 3.30 6.24 26.74
N PRO A 100 3.77 5.10 27.28
CA PRO A 100 3.38 4.69 28.62
C PRO A 100 3.72 5.82 29.61
N PRO A 101 2.93 5.99 30.69
CA PRO A 101 3.30 6.88 31.78
C PRO A 101 4.71 6.52 32.21
N ILE A 102 5.60 7.50 32.23
CA ILE A 102 6.96 7.30 32.72
C ILE A 102 6.83 6.78 34.15
N PRO A 103 7.35 5.57 34.48
CA PRO A 103 7.53 5.19 35.87
C PRO A 103 8.40 6.26 36.51
N SER A 104 8.05 6.72 37.71
CA SER A 104 8.72 7.80 38.45
C SER A 104 10.18 7.50 38.86
N ASP A 105 10.88 6.63 38.12
CA ASP A 105 12.28 6.33 38.31
C ASP A 105 13.15 7.55 37.99
N PRO A 106 14.24 7.77 38.74
CA PRO A 106 15.15 8.91 38.58
C PRO A 106 16.05 8.80 37.34
N ALA A 107 15.75 7.90 36.40
CA ALA A 107 16.48 7.80 35.16
C ALA A 107 16.19 9.04 34.28
N PRO A 108 17.22 9.67 33.69
CA PRO A 108 16.99 10.79 32.78
C PRO A 108 16.15 10.29 31.61
N ALA A 109 14.89 10.74 31.56
CA ALA A 109 14.02 10.44 30.45
C ALA A 109 14.71 10.89 29.15
N PRO A 110 14.68 10.09 28.07
CA PRO A 110 15.20 10.55 26.79
C PRO A 110 14.45 11.83 26.42
N ILE A 111 15.20 12.90 26.12
CA ILE A 111 14.67 14.20 25.70
C ILE A 111 13.83 13.95 24.45
N ARG A 112 12.50 13.87 24.63
CA ARG A 112 11.58 13.73 23.53
C ARG A 112 11.21 15.14 23.09
N PRO A 113 11.42 15.51 21.83
CA PRO A 113 10.83 16.74 21.31
C PRO A 113 9.31 16.63 21.47
N ASP A 114 8.72 17.54 22.23
CA ASP A 114 7.28 17.70 22.28
C ASP A 114 6.84 18.32 20.95
N TRP A 115 6.47 17.48 19.98
CA TRP A 115 5.91 17.95 18.71
C TRP A 115 4.48 18.48 18.90
N ARG A 116 4.35 19.53 19.70
CA ARG A 116 3.12 20.31 19.85
C ARG A 116 2.93 21.13 18.58
N LEU A 117 1.76 21.00 17.99
CA LEU A 117 1.32 21.86 16.90
C LEU A 117 0.82 23.18 17.48
N GLN A 118 1.09 24.27 16.76
CA GLN A 118 0.58 25.58 17.11
C GLN A 118 -0.95 25.58 17.03
N TYR A 119 -1.58 26.22 18.02
CA TYR A 119 -3.00 26.48 18.05
C TYR A 119 -3.27 27.96 17.67
N PRO A 120 -4.30 28.27 16.86
CA PRO A 120 -5.28 27.38 16.25
C PRO A 120 -4.67 26.45 15.19
N ILE A 121 -5.28 25.27 15.03
CA ILE A 121 -4.74 24.20 14.19
C ILE A 121 -4.86 24.57 12.72
N GLN A 122 -3.75 24.43 11.98
CA GLN A 122 -3.76 24.46 10.53
C GLN A 122 -3.68 23.02 9.98
N LEU A 123 -4.79 22.52 9.44
CA LEU A 123 -4.86 21.19 8.83
C LEU A 123 -4.27 21.22 7.42
N VAL A 124 -3.09 20.63 7.27
CA VAL A 124 -2.41 20.54 5.98
C VAL A 124 -2.86 19.26 5.26
N PRO A 125 -3.45 19.34 4.05
CA PRO A 125 -3.80 18.16 3.27
C PRO A 125 -2.54 17.40 2.84
N THR A 126 -2.58 16.06 2.85
CA THR A 126 -1.39 15.25 2.55
C THR A 126 -1.36 14.74 1.12
N ALA A 127 -2.50 14.28 0.60
CA ALA A 127 -2.56 13.64 -0.71
C ALA A 127 -3.95 13.78 -1.35
N ARG A 128 -4.01 13.71 -2.68
CA ARG A 128 -5.27 13.52 -3.42
C ARG A 128 -5.57 12.04 -3.54
N ILE A 129 -6.79 11.65 -3.23
CA ILE A 129 -7.24 10.27 -3.31
C ILE A 129 -7.65 9.99 -4.76
N GLN A 130 -6.91 9.10 -5.43
CA GLN A 130 -7.19 8.67 -6.79
C GLN A 130 -7.96 7.34 -6.76
N TYR A 131 -9.27 7.40 -7.01
CA TYR A 131 -10.09 6.20 -7.19
C TYR A 131 -10.03 5.64 -8.61
N GLU A 132 -9.41 6.38 -9.52
CA GLU A 132 -9.26 5.96 -10.90
C GLU A 132 -8.14 4.92 -10.99
N GLN A 133 -8.53 3.67 -11.20
CA GLN A 133 -7.61 2.67 -11.71
C GLN A 133 -7.35 3.01 -13.17
N THR A 134 -6.12 3.40 -13.51
CA THR A 134 -5.75 3.59 -14.91
C THR A 134 -5.93 2.24 -15.61
N LYS A 135 -6.93 2.15 -16.50
CA LYS A 135 -7.14 0.96 -17.31
C LYS A 135 -5.87 0.75 -18.11
N LEU A 136 -5.22 -0.40 -17.94
CA LEU A 136 -4.12 -0.82 -18.81
C LEU A 136 -4.66 -0.78 -20.24
N GLY A 137 -4.21 0.19 -21.02
CA GLY A 137 -4.68 0.38 -22.40
C GLY A 137 -4.38 -0.87 -23.23
N PHE A 138 -5.20 -1.11 -24.26
CA PHE A 138 -4.94 -2.19 -25.20
C PHE A 138 -3.75 -1.82 -26.10
N ASN A 139 -2.57 -2.35 -25.77
CA ASN A 139 -1.38 -2.25 -26.61
C ASN A 139 -1.07 -3.63 -27.22
N PRO A 140 -1.52 -3.92 -28.45
CA PRO A 140 -1.36 -5.25 -29.05
C PRO A 140 0.11 -5.62 -29.27
N VAL A 141 0.99 -4.64 -29.48
CA VAL A 141 2.43 -4.86 -29.63
C VAL A 141 3.05 -5.22 -28.29
N ALA A 142 2.71 -4.50 -27.22
CA ALA A 142 3.18 -4.83 -25.87
C ALA A 142 2.59 -6.15 -25.36
N MET A 143 1.38 -6.54 -25.78
CA MET A 143 0.79 -7.83 -25.45
C MET A 143 1.47 -8.99 -26.18
N LEU A 144 1.82 -8.79 -27.46
CA LEU A 144 2.51 -9.79 -28.27
C LEU A 144 3.97 -9.99 -27.81
N LEU A 145 4.69 -8.90 -27.54
CA LEU A 145 6.10 -8.97 -27.11
C LEU A 145 6.26 -9.21 -25.60
N GLY A 146 5.31 -8.73 -24.79
CA GLY A 146 5.39 -8.84 -23.33
C GLY A 146 4.97 -10.21 -22.79
N ASN A 147 4.33 -11.06 -23.60
CA ASN A 147 3.93 -12.40 -23.19
C ASN A 147 4.79 -13.48 -23.89
N PRO A 148 5.59 -14.26 -23.13
CA PRO A 148 6.48 -15.26 -23.70
C PRO A 148 5.75 -16.37 -24.45
N MET A 149 4.48 -16.65 -24.12
CA MET A 149 3.70 -17.68 -24.82
C MET A 149 3.45 -17.31 -26.28
N TYR A 150 3.09 -16.06 -26.58
CA TYR A 150 2.84 -15.64 -27.96
C TYR A 150 4.13 -15.53 -28.78
N LEU A 151 5.25 -15.15 -28.14
CA LEU A 151 6.56 -15.15 -28.78
C LEU A 151 7.00 -16.56 -29.16
N LEU A 152 6.84 -17.53 -28.24
CA LEU A 152 7.10 -18.94 -28.51
C LEU A 152 6.18 -19.48 -29.61
N MET A 153 4.88 -19.18 -29.57
CA MET A 153 3.93 -19.60 -30.60
C MET A 153 4.32 -19.06 -31.99
N GLY A 154 4.69 -17.78 -32.06
CA GLY A 154 5.18 -17.15 -33.30
C GLY A 154 6.50 -17.77 -33.79
N GLY A 155 7.45 -18.01 -32.89
CA GLY A 155 8.72 -18.65 -33.21
C GLY A 155 8.55 -20.06 -33.77
N MET A 156 7.67 -20.86 -33.16
CA MET A 156 7.37 -22.21 -33.65
C MET A 156 6.68 -22.20 -35.01
N ALA A 157 5.78 -21.25 -35.27
CA ALA A 157 5.14 -21.11 -36.58
C ALA A 157 6.14 -20.76 -37.69
N VAL A 158 7.10 -19.86 -37.42
CA VAL A 158 8.19 -19.55 -38.37
C VAL A 158 9.06 -20.78 -38.60
N PHE A 159 9.43 -21.49 -37.53
CA PHE A 159 10.23 -22.71 -37.63
C PHE A 159 9.54 -23.78 -38.48
N MET A 160 8.24 -23.98 -38.31
CA MET A 160 7.47 -24.95 -39.10
C MET A 160 7.45 -24.62 -40.61
N ILE A 161 7.53 -23.35 -41.00
CA ILE A 161 7.60 -22.93 -42.41
C ILE A 161 9.01 -23.12 -42.98
N VAL A 162 10.04 -22.89 -42.16
CA VAL A 162 11.44 -22.95 -42.59
C VAL A 162 11.95 -24.40 -42.63
N MET A 163 11.53 -25.25 -41.71
CA MET A 163 11.98 -26.65 -41.59
C MET A 163 11.86 -27.48 -42.88
N PRO A 164 10.71 -27.52 -43.60
CA PRO A 164 10.61 -28.29 -44.85
C PRO A 164 11.53 -27.73 -45.95
N LYS A 165 11.85 -26.43 -45.94
CA LYS A 165 12.80 -25.84 -46.88
C LYS A 165 14.24 -26.20 -46.54
N LEU A 166 14.60 -26.32 -45.26
CA LEU A 166 15.93 -26.78 -44.85
C LEU A 166 16.13 -28.26 -45.16
N ILE A 167 15.14 -29.10 -44.83
CA ILE A 167 15.17 -30.55 -45.11
C ILE A 167 15.27 -30.83 -46.61
N GLY A 168 14.56 -30.07 -47.44
CA GLY A 168 14.65 -30.18 -48.90
C GLY A 168 15.99 -29.73 -49.49
N LEU A 169 16.85 -29.08 -48.71
CA LEU A 169 18.18 -28.62 -49.12
C LEU A 169 19.33 -29.43 -48.49
N MET A 170 19.04 -30.45 -47.66
CA MET A 170 20.04 -31.27 -46.97
C MET A 170 20.36 -32.58 -47.71
N ASP A 171 21.61 -33.04 -47.60
CA ASP A 171 22.13 -34.30 -48.16
C ASP A 171 21.51 -35.54 -47.45
N PRO A 172 21.15 -36.63 -48.14
CA PRO A 172 20.61 -37.88 -47.57
C PRO A 172 21.31 -38.45 -46.33
N GLU A 173 22.61 -38.26 -46.15
CA GLU A 173 23.33 -38.72 -44.94
C GLU A 173 22.92 -37.92 -43.70
N ALA A 174 22.79 -36.60 -43.82
CA ALA A 174 22.40 -35.73 -42.72
C ALA A 174 20.92 -35.93 -42.31
N LEU A 175 20.07 -36.42 -43.22
CA LEU A 175 18.69 -36.80 -42.90
C LEU A 175 18.62 -38.00 -41.96
N ALA A 176 19.53 -38.96 -42.09
CA ALA A 176 19.59 -40.13 -41.21
C ALA A 176 20.01 -39.72 -39.78
N GLU A 177 20.96 -38.79 -39.65
CA GLU A 177 21.36 -38.24 -38.35
C GLU A 177 20.26 -37.38 -37.70
N VAL A 178 19.56 -36.56 -38.48
CA VAL A 178 18.43 -35.76 -37.98
C VAL A 178 17.26 -36.65 -37.54
N GLN A 179 16.99 -37.76 -38.25
CA GLN A 179 15.96 -38.73 -37.83
C GLN A 179 16.37 -39.47 -36.56
N ALA A 180 17.64 -39.85 -36.42
CA ALA A 180 18.17 -40.45 -35.20
C ALA A 180 18.04 -39.49 -34.00
N ASN A 181 18.39 -38.20 -34.19
CA ASN A 181 18.27 -37.17 -33.17
C ASN A 181 16.81 -36.77 -32.89
N GLN A 182 15.92 -36.79 -33.89
CA GLN A 182 14.47 -36.57 -33.71
C GLN A 182 13.84 -37.63 -32.82
N ALA A 183 14.22 -38.90 -32.99
CA ALA A 183 13.73 -39.99 -32.15
C ALA A 183 14.19 -39.84 -30.69
N ASP A 184 15.42 -39.39 -30.46
CA ASP A 184 15.95 -39.15 -29.11
C ASP A 184 15.33 -37.92 -28.43
N LEU A 185 15.18 -36.82 -29.17
CA LEU A 185 14.47 -35.64 -28.69
C LEU A 185 13.00 -35.94 -28.43
N HIS A 186 12.37 -36.77 -29.27
CA HIS A 186 10.99 -37.20 -29.02
C HIS A 186 10.91 -38.00 -27.73
N LYS A 187 11.80 -38.97 -27.50
CA LYS A 187 11.90 -39.72 -26.23
C LYS A 187 12.10 -38.81 -25.02
N GLN A 188 12.99 -37.84 -25.10
CA GLN A 188 13.20 -36.88 -24.02
C GLN A 188 11.94 -36.04 -23.77
N MET A 189 11.26 -35.59 -24.83
CA MET A 189 10.04 -34.79 -24.71
C MET A 189 8.84 -35.59 -24.18
N THR A 190 8.68 -36.87 -24.56
CA THR A 190 7.69 -37.76 -23.94
C THR A 190 8.04 -38.01 -22.48
N SER A 191 9.31 -38.22 -22.14
CA SER A 191 9.73 -38.45 -20.74
C SER A 191 9.48 -37.26 -19.80
N ILE A 192 9.52 -36.03 -20.33
CA ILE A 192 9.18 -34.82 -19.56
C ILE A 192 7.65 -34.68 -19.40
N GLN A 193 6.88 -35.03 -20.43
CA GLN A 193 5.42 -35.03 -20.37
C GLN A 193 4.86 -36.14 -19.47
N GLU A 194 5.55 -37.28 -19.38
CA GLU A 194 5.09 -38.46 -18.66
C GLU A 194 5.37 -38.40 -17.15
N MET A 195 6.15 -37.40 -16.66
CA MET A 195 6.35 -37.06 -15.24
C MET A 195 6.23 -38.26 -14.27
N ASP A 196 7.00 -39.34 -14.50
CA ASP A 196 7.07 -40.48 -13.57
C ASP A 196 8.02 -40.15 -12.39
N PHE A 197 7.50 -39.34 -11.45
CA PHE A 197 8.18 -38.99 -10.21
C PHE A 197 8.36 -40.17 -9.25
N THR A 198 7.75 -41.33 -9.48
CA THR A 198 7.81 -42.46 -8.54
C THR A 198 9.13 -43.26 -8.58
N SER A 199 10.00 -42.97 -9.54
CA SER A 199 11.33 -43.59 -9.65
C SER A 199 12.42 -42.87 -8.84
N GLY A 200 12.17 -41.64 -8.37
CA GLY A 200 13.12 -40.86 -7.57
C GLY A 200 13.31 -41.39 -6.14
N GLU A 201 12.26 -41.88 -5.50
CA GLU A 201 12.29 -42.31 -4.09
C GLU A 201 13.02 -43.65 -3.86
N ARG A 202 13.08 -44.53 -4.88
CA ARG A 202 13.77 -45.83 -4.76
C ARG A 202 15.30 -45.74 -4.82
N ARG A 203 15.86 -44.62 -5.28
CA ARG A 203 17.33 -44.41 -5.30
C ARG A 203 17.89 -43.93 -3.97
N CYS A 204 17.09 -43.28 -3.11
CA CYS A 204 17.52 -42.88 -1.76
C CYS A 204 17.54 -44.07 -0.78
N LEU A 205 16.57 -44.98 -0.87
CA LEU A 205 16.51 -46.15 0.03
C LEU A 205 17.61 -47.20 -0.21
N TYR A 206 18.28 -47.20 -1.36
CA TYR A 206 19.39 -48.11 -1.64
C TYR A 206 20.75 -47.63 -1.11
N LEU A 207 20.88 -46.34 -0.77
CA LEU A 207 22.12 -45.78 -0.22
C LEU A 207 22.20 -45.88 1.30
N GLU A 208 21.05 -45.99 1.98
CA GLU A 208 20.99 -46.03 3.45
C GLU A 208 21.25 -47.43 4.04
N PHE A 209 21.09 -48.50 3.25
CA PHE A 209 21.35 -49.87 3.71
C PHE A 209 22.82 -50.31 3.59
N LYS A 210 23.68 -49.51 2.94
CA LYS A 210 25.10 -49.87 2.70
C LYS A 210 26.07 -49.27 3.72
N TRP A 211 25.58 -48.56 4.74
CA TRP A 211 26.39 -47.93 5.80
C TRP A 211 26.30 -48.61 7.18
N HIS A 212 25.52 -49.68 7.33
CA HIS A 212 25.35 -50.39 8.61
C HIS A 212 25.48 -51.93 8.52
N GLY A 213 26.35 -52.43 7.65
CA GLY A 213 26.77 -53.83 7.60
C GLY A 213 28.29 -53.96 7.56
#